data_AF-A0A534W408-F1
#
_entry.id   AF-A0A534W408-F1
#
_cell.length_a   1.000
_cell.length_b   1.000
_cell.length_c   1.000
_cell.angle_alpha   90.00
_cell.angle_beta   90.00
_cell.angle_gamma   90.00
#
_symmetry.space_group_name_H-M   'P 1'
#
loop_
_entity.id
_entity.type
_entity.pdbx_description
1 polymer ?
#
loop_
_entity_poly.entity_id
_entity_poly.type
_entity_poly.pdbx_seq_one_letter_code
_entity_poly.pdbx_strand_id
1 'polypeptide(L)'
;MVTGDEIRQSLQFKQVFLGKERRPYTRAVDAQKCLRISGKHNDLEQVGRDTYHHTFFEMLGNWSFGDYYKREAITWGWELLTRVWKLPKVALWATVHTTDDEAAALWTQVTDVDPARVLRFDAENFWEMGEAGPCGPCSEIHIDRGPGACDRRGDSAHRCGVNAGCARFIEIWNLVFIQYNRDEAGRLSELPAKHVDTGMGLERVASLLQGVPTNYDCDLLRGIISCAEKLSGKRYGRSAPDDVSLRVIADHGRAVTFLIADGVLPSNEGRGYVLRRLLRRAARHGKLLALERPFLHEVVAAVVRTMGR
;
A
#
# COMPACT_ATOMS: atom_id res chain seq x y z
N MET A 1 -20.05 15.36 -2.11
CA MET A 1 -19.27 15.11 -3.35
C MET A 1 -17.93 14.54 -2.94
N VAL A 2 -17.64 13.29 -3.29
CA VAL A 2 -16.33 12.68 -3.04
C VAL A 2 -15.38 13.24 -4.10
N THR A 3 -14.41 14.06 -3.71
CA THR A 3 -13.31 14.51 -4.57
C THR A 3 -12.56 13.27 -5.05
N GLY A 4 -12.79 12.93 -6.31
CA GLY A 4 -12.64 11.57 -6.82
C GLY A 4 -11.30 11.28 -7.47
N ASP A 5 -10.18 11.57 -6.81
CA ASP A 5 -8.84 11.33 -7.37
C ASP A 5 -8.02 10.24 -6.64
N GLU A 6 -8.59 9.61 -5.61
CA GLU A 6 -7.97 8.51 -4.85
C GLU A 6 -8.96 7.34 -4.70
N ILE A 7 -8.50 6.11 -4.90
CA ILE A 7 -9.25 4.91 -4.53
C ILE A 7 -8.57 4.34 -3.28
N ARG A 8 -9.26 4.41 -2.15
CA ARG A 8 -8.80 3.94 -0.85
C ARG A 8 -9.59 2.73 -0.40
N GLN A 9 -8.93 1.86 0.35
CA GLN A 9 -9.50 0.63 0.86
C GLN A 9 -10.79 0.85 1.68
N SER A 10 -10.77 1.77 2.65
CA SER A 10 -11.90 2.00 3.56
C SER A 10 -12.99 2.92 3.02
N LEU A 11 -12.84 3.47 1.80
CA LEU A 11 -13.80 4.42 1.24
C LEU A 11 -15.19 3.78 1.10
N GLN A 12 -15.27 2.50 0.75
CA GLN A 12 -16.52 1.75 0.61
C GLN A 12 -17.27 1.55 1.93
N PHE A 13 -16.57 1.61 3.08
CA PHE A 13 -17.15 1.41 4.41
C PHE A 13 -17.26 2.72 5.22
N LYS A 14 -16.94 3.88 4.63
CA LYS A 14 -17.01 5.20 5.31
C LYS A 14 -18.34 5.42 6.04
N GLN A 15 -19.47 5.14 5.38
CA GLN A 15 -20.79 5.36 5.99
C GLN A 15 -21.11 4.36 7.10
N VAL A 16 -20.52 3.16 7.06
CA VAL A 16 -20.66 2.15 8.11
C VAL A 16 -19.93 2.60 9.38
N PHE A 17 -18.69 3.09 9.25
CA PHE A 17 -17.94 3.64 10.40
C PHE A 17 -18.61 4.87 11.01
N LEU A 18 -19.26 5.70 10.20
CA LEU A 18 -20.03 6.84 10.68
C LEU A 18 -21.38 6.46 11.32
N GLY A 19 -21.75 5.17 11.33
CA GLY A 19 -23.04 4.70 11.83
C GLY A 19 -24.25 5.10 10.97
N LYS A 20 -24.00 5.61 9.76
CA LYS A 20 -25.04 6.10 8.83
C LYS A 20 -25.59 4.99 7.92
N GLU A 21 -24.84 3.92 7.77
CA GLU A 21 -25.21 2.75 6.97
C GLU A 21 -25.02 1.48 7.81
N ARG A 22 -25.92 0.51 7.65
CA ARG A 22 -25.79 -0.80 8.28
C ARG A 22 -25.66 -1.88 7.21
N ARG A 23 -24.78 -2.84 7.46
CA ARG A 23 -24.59 -4.04 6.64
C ARG A 23 -25.19 -5.25 7.36
N PRO A 24 -25.57 -6.32 6.63
CA PRO A 24 -26.04 -7.57 7.23
C PRO A 24 -24.93 -8.37 7.92
N TYR A 25 -23.70 -7.86 7.93
CA TYR A 25 -22.51 -8.44 8.54
C TYR A 25 -21.77 -7.39 9.38
N THR A 26 -21.09 -7.86 10.44
CA THR A 26 -20.30 -7.01 11.36
C THR A 26 -18.80 -7.14 11.13
N ARG A 27 -18.38 -8.08 10.27
CA ARG A 27 -16.98 -8.31 9.86
C ARG A 27 -16.93 -8.48 8.35
N ALA A 28 -15.84 -8.04 7.73
CA ALA A 28 -15.60 -8.22 6.31
C ALA A 28 -14.11 -8.47 6.03
N VAL A 29 -13.82 -9.06 4.88
CA VAL A 29 -12.47 -9.19 4.30
C VAL A 29 -12.56 -8.96 2.79
N ASP A 30 -11.52 -8.39 2.18
CA ASP A 30 -11.49 -8.01 0.77
C ASP A 30 -10.05 -7.73 0.31
N ALA A 31 -9.82 -7.84 -0.99
CA ALA A 31 -8.63 -7.39 -1.69
C ALA A 31 -8.99 -6.19 -2.56
N GLN A 32 -8.84 -4.99 -2.00
CA GLN A 32 -9.34 -3.78 -2.64
C GLN A 32 -8.29 -3.20 -3.60
N LYS A 33 -8.70 -3.00 -4.85
CA LYS A 33 -7.95 -2.19 -5.83
C LYS A 33 -7.79 -0.76 -5.30
N CYS A 34 -6.57 -0.26 -5.22
CA CYS A 34 -6.26 1.09 -4.76
C CYS A 34 -5.50 1.89 -5.82
N LEU A 35 -5.68 3.22 -5.78
CA LEU A 35 -4.95 4.17 -6.61
C LEU A 35 -4.47 5.36 -5.77
N ARG A 36 -3.16 5.59 -5.75
CA ARG A 36 -2.47 6.68 -5.02
C ARG A 36 -1.64 7.53 -5.97
N ILE A 37 -2.20 8.66 -6.41
CA ILE A 37 -1.61 9.48 -7.50
C ILE A 37 -1.76 11.00 -7.31
N SER A 38 -2.49 11.41 -6.29
CA SER A 38 -2.82 12.80 -5.98
C SER A 38 -3.32 12.87 -4.54
N GLY A 39 -3.46 14.07 -3.99
CA GLY A 39 -3.95 14.24 -2.63
C GLY A 39 -2.89 13.93 -1.57
N LYS A 40 -3.37 13.52 -0.38
CA LYS A 40 -2.53 13.27 0.80
C LYS A 40 -1.66 12.02 0.62
N HIS A 41 -2.10 11.04 -0.17
CA HIS A 41 -1.32 9.83 -0.46
C HIS A 41 -0.97 9.76 -1.94
N ASN A 42 0.09 10.48 -2.31
CA ASN A 42 0.56 10.59 -3.69
C ASN A 42 1.93 9.92 -3.85
N ASP A 43 1.93 8.72 -4.42
CA ASP A 43 3.14 7.92 -4.63
C ASP A 43 3.74 8.10 -6.04
N LEU A 44 3.12 8.94 -6.88
CA LEU A 44 3.41 9.03 -8.31
C LEU A 44 4.87 9.33 -8.62
N GLU A 45 5.52 10.22 -7.88
CA GLU A 45 6.92 10.60 -8.14
C GLU A 45 7.92 9.51 -7.73
N GLN A 46 7.50 8.55 -6.90
CA GLN A 46 8.35 7.51 -6.34
C GLN A 46 8.32 6.23 -7.18
N VAL A 47 7.24 6.02 -7.93
CA VAL A 47 7.08 4.89 -8.85
C VAL A 47 8.26 4.76 -9.81
N GLY A 48 8.85 3.57 -9.80
CA GLY A 48 10.02 3.17 -10.57
C GLY A 48 11.36 3.57 -9.97
N ARG A 49 11.40 4.59 -9.09
CA ARG A 49 12.63 5.03 -8.42
C ARG A 49 12.97 4.12 -7.24
N ASP A 50 11.99 3.87 -6.38
CA ASP A 50 12.13 2.88 -5.32
C ASP A 50 11.60 1.50 -5.75
N THR A 51 11.55 0.60 -4.79
CA THR A 51 11.32 -0.83 -5.00
C THR A 51 9.96 -1.30 -4.50
N TYR A 52 9.12 -0.41 -3.94
CA TYR A 52 7.91 -0.80 -3.20
C TYR A 52 6.71 0.14 -3.30
N HIS A 53 6.84 1.33 -3.89
CA HIS A 53 5.71 2.22 -4.19
C HIS A 53 5.16 2.00 -5.60
N HIS A 54 3.84 2.13 -5.70
CA HIS A 54 3.04 1.89 -6.90
C HIS A 54 1.96 2.96 -7.02
N THR A 55 1.51 3.29 -8.22
CA THR A 55 0.29 4.09 -8.35
C THR A 55 -0.94 3.25 -8.14
N PHE A 56 -0.97 2.05 -8.73
CA PHE A 56 -2.01 1.05 -8.57
C PHE A 56 -1.48 -0.14 -7.78
N PHE A 57 -2.22 -0.58 -6.78
CA PHE A 57 -1.87 -1.76 -6.00
C PHE A 57 -3.12 -2.34 -5.34
N GLU A 58 -3.01 -3.54 -4.78
CA GLU A 58 -4.10 -4.16 -4.04
C GLU A 58 -3.83 -4.11 -2.53
N MET A 59 -4.86 -3.73 -1.78
CA MET A 59 -4.80 -3.67 -0.32
C MET A 59 -5.68 -4.79 0.26
N LEU A 60 -5.03 -5.76 0.88
CA LEU A 60 -5.67 -6.83 1.64
C LEU A 60 -6.17 -6.25 2.96
N GLY A 61 -7.44 -6.46 3.29
CA GLY A 61 -8.01 -5.91 4.52
C GLY A 61 -8.96 -6.83 5.22
N ASN A 62 -9.06 -6.63 6.52
CA ASN A 62 -10.13 -7.12 7.36
C ASN A 62 -10.73 -5.95 8.15
N TRP A 63 -12.05 -5.97 8.30
CA TRP A 63 -12.79 -4.91 8.96
C TRP A 63 -13.62 -5.44 10.12
N SER A 64 -13.77 -4.59 11.13
CA SER A 64 -14.70 -4.76 12.25
C SER A 64 -15.64 -3.58 12.31
N PHE A 65 -16.95 -3.83 12.25
CA PHE A 65 -17.99 -2.82 12.34
C PHE A 65 -18.66 -2.88 13.72
N GLY A 66 -17.96 -2.43 14.76
CA GLY A 66 -18.50 -2.44 16.13
C GLY A 66 -18.51 -3.84 16.75
N ASP A 67 -17.56 -4.68 16.35
CA ASP A 67 -17.48 -6.10 16.72
C ASP A 67 -16.23 -6.36 17.59
N TYR A 68 -15.13 -6.83 16.97
CA TYR A 68 -13.84 -6.98 17.63
C TYR A 68 -13.01 -5.69 17.56
N TYR A 69 -11.95 -5.58 18.37
CA TYR A 69 -11.09 -4.40 18.38
C TYR A 69 -9.60 -4.76 18.41
N LYS A 70 -8.79 -4.01 19.15
CA LYS A 70 -7.32 -4.11 19.17
C LYS A 70 -6.81 -5.52 19.45
N ARG A 71 -7.34 -6.19 20.49
CA ARG A 71 -6.85 -7.51 20.94
C ARG A 71 -6.90 -8.53 19.81
N GLU A 72 -8.06 -8.69 19.19
CA GLU A 72 -8.26 -9.67 18.12
C GLU A 72 -7.54 -9.24 16.84
N ALA A 73 -7.56 -7.95 16.49
CA ALA A 73 -6.87 -7.43 15.32
C ALA A 73 -5.35 -7.71 15.36
N ILE A 74 -4.71 -7.45 16.50
CA ILE A 74 -3.29 -7.74 16.74
C ILE A 74 -3.05 -9.26 16.73
N THR A 75 -3.90 -10.03 17.43
CA THR A 75 -3.74 -11.49 17.53
C THR A 75 -3.79 -12.16 16.16
N TRP A 76 -4.83 -11.86 15.35
CA TRP A 76 -5.01 -12.47 14.04
C TRP A 76 -3.99 -11.97 13.01
N GLY A 77 -3.63 -10.68 13.05
CA GLY A 77 -2.56 -10.14 12.20
C GLY A 77 -1.23 -10.86 12.46
N TRP A 78 -0.86 -11.03 13.74
CA TRP A 78 0.35 -11.75 14.12
C TRP A 78 0.30 -13.23 13.76
N GLU A 79 -0.83 -13.90 13.99
CA GLU A 79 -1.04 -15.29 13.61
C GLU A 79 -0.87 -15.52 12.12
N LEU A 80 -1.49 -14.68 11.27
CA LEU A 80 -1.39 -14.81 9.83
C LEU A 80 0.07 -14.69 9.37
N LEU A 81 0.77 -13.64 9.82
CA LEU A 81 2.15 -13.39 9.41
C LEU A 81 3.12 -14.49 9.88
N THR A 82 2.97 -14.95 11.12
CA THR A 82 4.01 -15.78 11.76
C THR A 82 3.70 -17.27 11.82
N ARG A 83 2.43 -17.66 11.89
CA ARG A 83 2.03 -19.08 11.95
C ARG A 83 1.62 -19.61 10.59
N VAL A 84 0.78 -18.86 9.87
CA VAL A 84 0.27 -19.28 8.55
C VAL A 84 1.31 -19.05 7.47
N TRP A 85 1.81 -17.81 7.35
CA TRP A 85 2.79 -17.44 6.34
C TRP A 85 4.24 -17.65 6.76
N LYS A 86 4.46 -17.95 8.04
CA LYS A 86 5.76 -18.35 8.59
C LYS A 86 6.87 -17.32 8.34
N LEU A 87 6.52 -16.03 8.33
CA LEU A 87 7.53 -14.97 8.30
C LEU A 87 8.38 -15.05 9.58
N PRO A 88 9.69 -14.79 9.47
CA PRO A 88 10.59 -14.88 10.60
C PRO A 88 10.24 -13.80 11.63
N LYS A 89 9.75 -14.21 12.80
CA LYS A 89 9.39 -13.32 13.92
C LYS A 89 10.50 -12.36 14.30
N VAL A 90 11.75 -12.82 14.17
CA VAL A 90 12.96 -12.02 14.47
C VAL A 90 13.13 -10.80 13.57
N ALA A 91 12.49 -10.80 12.40
CA ALA A 91 12.52 -9.69 11.46
C ALA A 91 11.31 -8.76 11.61
N LEU A 92 10.29 -9.13 12.40
CA LEU A 92 9.07 -8.35 12.54
C LEU A 92 9.19 -7.33 13.68
N TRP A 93 8.65 -6.14 13.41
CA TRP A 93 8.58 -5.02 14.32
C TRP A 93 7.13 -4.50 14.35
N ALA A 94 6.73 -3.91 15.46
CA ALA A 94 5.43 -3.26 15.59
C ALA A 94 5.62 -1.79 15.99
N THR A 95 4.74 -0.93 15.51
CA THR A 95 4.64 0.47 15.95
C THR A 95 3.27 0.74 16.53
N VAL A 96 3.16 1.66 17.48
CA VAL A 96 1.90 2.12 18.07
C VAL A 96 1.94 3.63 18.29
N HIS A 97 0.77 4.26 18.42
CA HIS A 97 0.70 5.69 18.72
C HIS A 97 1.30 6.01 20.10
N THR A 98 1.94 7.17 20.25
CA THR A 98 2.56 7.61 21.52
C THR A 98 1.60 7.52 22.71
N THR A 99 0.32 7.80 22.48
CA THR A 99 -0.76 7.78 23.49
C THR A 99 -1.54 6.47 23.58
N ASP A 100 -1.20 5.44 22.78
CA ASP A 100 -1.94 4.16 22.76
C ASP A 100 -1.25 3.08 23.61
N ASP A 101 -1.34 3.25 24.94
CA ASP A 101 -0.80 2.29 25.91
C ASP A 101 -1.48 0.92 25.84
N GLU A 102 -2.75 0.89 25.43
CA GLU A 102 -3.51 -0.35 25.27
C GLU A 102 -2.90 -1.22 24.16
N ALA A 103 -2.65 -0.65 22.98
CA ALA A 103 -2.02 -1.37 21.89
C ALA A 103 -0.60 -1.83 22.24
N ALA A 104 0.19 -0.97 22.90
CA ALA A 104 1.54 -1.30 23.34
C ALA A 104 1.56 -2.51 24.30
N ALA A 105 0.64 -2.53 25.27
CA ALA A 105 0.50 -3.64 26.20
C ALA A 105 -0.02 -4.92 25.51
N LEU A 106 -0.98 -4.78 24.59
CA LEU A 106 -1.55 -5.93 23.87
C LEU A 106 -0.50 -6.66 23.05
N TRP A 107 0.39 -5.95 22.34
CA TRP A 107 1.48 -6.58 21.58
C TRP A 107 2.28 -7.57 22.42
N THR A 108 2.65 -7.20 23.65
CA THR A 108 3.44 -8.08 24.53
C THR A 108 2.60 -9.16 25.23
N GLN A 109 1.28 -8.94 25.38
CA GLN A 109 0.37 -9.89 26.03
C GLN A 109 -0.13 -11.00 25.11
N VAL A 110 -0.40 -10.69 23.83
CA VAL A 110 -1.08 -11.62 22.91
C VAL A 110 -0.20 -12.14 21.79
N THR A 111 1.03 -11.62 21.70
CA THR A 111 2.02 -12.06 20.73
C THR A 111 3.33 -12.41 21.45
N ASP A 112 4.26 -13.02 20.70
CA ASP A 112 5.62 -13.29 21.16
C ASP A 112 6.64 -12.35 20.51
N VAL A 113 6.21 -11.14 20.12
CA VAL A 113 7.13 -10.09 19.67
C VAL A 113 8.05 -9.68 20.81
N ASP A 114 9.32 -9.44 20.50
CA ASP A 114 10.25 -8.86 21.45
C ASP A 114 9.75 -7.45 21.85
N PRO A 115 9.54 -7.16 23.16
CA PRO A 115 9.10 -5.84 23.60
C PRO A 115 9.99 -4.69 23.11
N ALA A 116 11.29 -4.93 22.89
CA ALA A 116 12.21 -3.93 22.35
C ALA A 116 11.92 -3.57 20.87
N ARG A 117 11.08 -4.36 20.19
CA ARG A 117 10.63 -4.13 18.80
C ARG A 117 9.22 -3.54 18.70
N VAL A 118 8.61 -3.18 19.83
CA VAL A 118 7.36 -2.42 19.87
C VAL A 118 7.70 -0.95 20.09
N LEU A 119 7.71 -0.19 19.00
CA LEU A 119 8.13 1.21 18.99
C LEU A 119 6.92 2.15 19.06
N ARG A 120 7.14 3.38 19.51
CA ARG A 120 6.10 4.42 19.61
C ARG A 120 6.41 5.58 18.68
N PHE A 121 5.42 5.98 17.88
CA PHE A 121 5.48 7.17 17.03
C PHE A 121 4.18 7.97 17.15
N ASP A 122 4.20 9.22 16.69
CA ASP A 122 3.05 10.13 16.79
C ASP A 122 2.31 10.16 15.45
N ALA A 123 2.69 11.06 14.55
CA ALA A 123 2.04 11.26 13.26
C ALA A 123 1.95 9.99 12.38
N GLU A 124 2.97 9.12 12.39
CA GLU A 124 2.97 7.87 11.62
C GLU A 124 1.90 6.88 12.12
N ASN A 125 1.57 6.92 13.41
CA ASN A 125 0.65 6.00 14.05
C ASN A 125 -0.73 6.61 14.33
N PHE A 126 -1.10 7.68 13.62
CA PHE A 126 -2.44 8.24 13.62
C PHE A 126 -2.99 8.27 12.20
N TRP A 127 -3.94 7.38 11.90
CA TRP A 127 -4.47 7.23 10.56
C TRP A 127 -5.74 8.05 10.34
N GLU A 128 -5.85 8.63 9.14
CA GLU A 128 -6.96 9.49 8.75
C GLU A 128 -7.45 9.18 7.34
N MET A 129 -8.77 9.05 7.18
CA MET A 129 -9.38 8.80 5.87
C MET A 129 -9.23 9.96 4.87
N GLY A 130 -8.98 11.17 5.36
CA GLY A 130 -8.85 12.40 4.57
C GLY A 130 -8.77 13.60 5.49
N GLU A 131 -9.05 14.80 4.99
CA GLU A 131 -9.14 16.02 5.82
C GLU A 131 -10.30 15.94 6.83
N ALA A 132 -11.39 15.25 6.47
CA ALA A 132 -12.53 14.97 7.34
C ALA A 132 -13.02 13.52 7.17
N GLY A 133 -13.51 12.92 8.27
CA GLY A 133 -14.06 11.58 8.31
C GLY A 133 -13.51 10.71 9.45
N PRO A 134 -13.80 9.39 9.39
CA PRO A 134 -13.31 8.41 10.36
C PRO A 134 -11.78 8.39 10.44
N CYS A 135 -11.26 8.32 11.66
CA CYS A 135 -9.83 8.30 11.98
C CYS A 135 -9.59 7.66 13.34
N GLY A 136 -8.32 7.43 13.67
CA GLY A 136 -7.92 6.88 14.97
C GLY A 136 -6.44 6.53 15.04
N PRO A 137 -5.95 6.17 16.24
CA PRO A 137 -4.63 5.60 16.38
C PRO A 137 -4.53 4.30 15.57
N CYS A 138 -3.35 3.99 15.08
CA CYS A 138 -3.10 2.75 14.37
C CYS A 138 -1.83 2.09 14.87
N SER A 139 -1.72 0.79 14.60
CA SER A 139 -0.52 0.02 14.86
C SER A 139 -0.05 -0.63 13.57
N GLU A 140 1.22 -0.42 13.22
CA GLU A 140 1.76 -0.92 11.96
C GLU A 140 2.76 -2.03 12.21
N ILE A 141 2.68 -3.09 11.41
CA ILE A 141 3.64 -4.18 11.38
C ILE A 141 4.65 -3.90 10.29
N HIS A 142 5.92 -3.96 10.66
CA HIS A 142 7.07 -3.73 9.82
C HIS A 142 7.93 -4.97 9.71
N ILE A 143 8.71 -5.08 8.63
CA ILE A 143 9.70 -6.15 8.45
C ILE A 143 11.09 -5.60 8.16
N ASP A 144 12.09 -6.14 8.85
CA ASP A 144 13.51 -5.96 8.54
C ASP A 144 13.93 -6.91 7.41
N ARG A 145 14.20 -6.36 6.24
CA ARG A 145 14.63 -7.10 5.04
C ARG A 145 16.12 -7.37 5.00
N GLY A 146 16.84 -6.98 6.05
CA GLY A 146 18.27 -7.14 6.23
C GLY A 146 19.09 -5.94 5.73
N PRO A 147 20.37 -5.82 6.15
CA PRO A 147 21.22 -4.67 5.84
C PRO A 147 21.40 -4.39 4.35
N GLY A 148 21.34 -5.42 3.49
CA GLY A 148 21.49 -5.30 2.04
C GLY A 148 20.34 -4.57 1.36
N ALA A 149 19.17 -4.48 2.00
CA ALA A 149 18.01 -3.77 1.47
C ALA A 149 18.04 -2.26 1.76
N CYS A 150 19.03 -1.75 2.51
CA CYS A 150 19.14 -0.32 2.79
C CYS A 150 19.69 0.44 1.57
N ASP A 151 18.81 1.19 0.91
CA ASP A 151 19.10 2.08 -0.22
C ASP A 151 19.83 3.37 0.18
N ARG A 152 19.99 3.63 1.48
CA ARG A 152 20.71 4.79 2.03
C ARG A 152 21.99 4.42 2.77
N ARG A 153 22.52 3.20 2.57
CA ARG A 153 23.70 2.70 3.30
C ARG A 153 24.97 3.55 3.10
N GLY A 154 25.08 4.26 1.98
CA GLY A 154 26.21 5.15 1.67
C GLY A 154 26.12 6.54 2.29
N ASP A 155 24.99 6.88 2.92
CA ASP A 155 24.76 8.19 3.55
C ASP A 155 25.22 8.13 5.03
N SER A 156 26.29 8.86 5.37
CA SER A 156 26.86 8.87 6.72
C SER A 156 25.93 9.48 7.78
N ALA A 157 24.99 10.34 7.36
CA ALA A 157 23.98 10.93 8.22
C ALA A 157 22.80 9.98 8.45
N HIS A 158 22.63 8.95 7.62
CA HIS A 158 21.53 8.00 7.76
C HIS A 158 21.70 7.10 8.99
N ARG A 159 20.59 6.91 9.71
CA ARG A 159 20.44 5.92 10.78
C ARG A 159 19.30 5.01 10.40
N CYS A 160 19.61 3.75 10.15
CA CYS A 160 18.65 2.79 9.61
C CYS A 160 17.77 2.24 10.74
N GLY A 161 16.46 2.20 10.52
CA GLY A 161 15.47 1.73 11.48
C GLY A 161 14.05 1.82 10.91
N VAL A 162 13.06 1.39 11.71
CA VAL A 162 11.64 1.58 11.42
C VAL A 162 11.35 3.09 11.27
N ASN A 163 10.55 3.45 10.27
CA ASN A 163 10.23 4.84 9.91
C ASN A 163 11.46 5.74 9.62
N ALA A 164 12.62 5.17 9.31
CA ALA A 164 13.82 5.95 8.97
C ALA A 164 13.92 6.37 7.49
N GLY A 165 12.87 6.14 6.70
CA GLY A 165 12.83 6.52 5.27
C GLY A 165 13.87 5.79 4.42
N CYS A 166 14.01 4.48 4.59
CA CYS A 166 14.87 3.61 3.78
C CYS A 166 14.18 2.27 3.47
N ALA A 167 14.63 1.57 2.44
CA ALA A 167 13.98 0.35 1.94
C ALA A 167 14.25 -0.93 2.77
N ARG A 168 15.00 -0.85 3.88
CA ARG A 168 15.28 -2.00 4.76
C ARG A 168 14.10 -2.36 5.66
N PHE A 169 13.53 -1.37 6.33
CA PHE A 169 12.37 -1.54 7.19
C PHE A 169 11.17 -1.01 6.44
N ILE A 170 10.33 -1.92 5.95
CA ILE A 170 9.10 -1.54 5.25
C ILE A 170 7.89 -1.92 6.10
N GLU A 171 6.91 -1.03 6.11
CA GLU A 171 5.57 -1.30 6.60
C GLU A 171 4.91 -2.35 5.69
N ILE A 172 4.38 -3.41 6.29
CA ILE A 172 3.67 -4.47 5.55
C ILE A 172 2.18 -4.49 5.85
N TRP A 173 1.75 -4.05 7.03
CA TRP A 173 0.35 -4.07 7.42
C TRP A 173 0.04 -2.97 8.44
N ASN A 174 -0.94 -2.13 8.15
CA ASN A 174 -1.46 -1.15 9.10
C ASN A 174 -2.77 -1.66 9.73
N LEU A 175 -2.87 -1.63 11.06
CA LEU A 175 -4.05 -1.97 11.85
C LEU A 175 -4.63 -0.67 12.44
N VAL A 176 -5.65 -0.10 11.79
CA VAL A 176 -6.26 1.16 12.24
C VAL A 176 -7.39 0.89 13.23
N PHE A 177 -7.31 1.55 14.38
CA PHE A 177 -8.29 1.48 15.45
C PHE A 177 -9.20 2.70 15.38
N ILE A 178 -10.16 2.63 14.47
CA ILE A 178 -11.09 3.73 14.19
C ILE A 178 -11.96 3.98 15.42
N GLN A 179 -11.85 5.17 15.99
CA GLN A 179 -12.59 5.58 17.19
C GLN A 179 -13.04 7.05 17.15
N TYR A 180 -12.55 7.85 16.20
CA TYR A 180 -12.89 9.25 16.06
C TYR A 180 -13.45 9.58 14.67
N ASN A 181 -14.21 10.66 14.59
CA ASN A 181 -14.52 11.36 13.37
C ASN A 181 -13.95 12.78 13.44
N ARG A 182 -13.17 13.16 12.44
CA ARG A 182 -12.68 14.53 12.24
C ARG A 182 -13.65 15.32 11.38
N ASP A 183 -14.07 16.50 11.86
CA ASP A 183 -14.86 17.44 11.06
C ASP A 183 -14.00 18.33 10.16
N GLU A 184 -14.64 19.15 9.32
CA GLU A 184 -13.94 20.07 8.40
C GLU A 184 -13.15 21.17 9.11
N ALA A 185 -13.45 21.45 10.38
CA ALA A 185 -12.70 22.38 11.22
C ALA A 185 -11.51 21.70 11.94
N GLY A 186 -11.28 20.41 11.70
CA GLY A 186 -10.22 19.62 12.30
C GLY A 186 -10.53 19.08 13.70
N ARG A 187 -11.75 19.27 14.22
CA ARG A 187 -12.14 18.80 15.56
C ARG A 187 -12.41 17.31 15.55
N LEU A 188 -11.89 16.61 16.56
CA LEU A 188 -12.14 15.18 16.79
C LEU A 188 -13.35 14.98 17.69
N SER A 189 -14.23 14.06 17.28
CA SER A 189 -15.40 13.60 18.02
C SER A 189 -15.38 12.07 18.10
N GLU A 190 -15.79 11.48 19.23
CA GLU A 190 -15.86 10.02 19.35
C GLU A 190 -16.98 9.45 18.47
N LEU A 191 -16.67 8.30 17.84
CA LEU A 191 -17.65 7.52 17.10
C LEU A 191 -18.55 6.71 18.05
N PRO A 192 -19.79 6.37 17.65
CA PRO A 192 -20.72 5.61 18.49
C PRO A 192 -20.27 4.17 18.77
N ALA A 193 -19.33 3.66 17.97
CA ALA A 193 -18.71 2.36 18.16
C ALA A 193 -17.23 2.44 17.75
N LYS A 194 -16.43 1.51 18.30
CA LYS A 194 -15.04 1.31 17.90
C LYS A 194 -14.98 0.31 16.74
N HIS A 195 -14.16 0.61 15.75
CA HIS A 195 -14.06 -0.15 14.52
C HIS A 195 -12.61 -0.53 14.23
N VAL A 196 -12.40 -1.54 13.38
CA VAL A 196 -11.08 -1.91 12.86
C VAL A 196 -11.11 -1.78 11.35
N ASP A 197 -10.05 -1.17 10.81
CA ASP A 197 -9.76 -1.07 9.38
C ASP A 197 -8.30 -1.48 9.20
N THR A 198 -8.04 -2.62 8.58
CA THR A 198 -6.67 -3.07 8.32
C THR A 198 -6.34 -3.00 6.84
N GLY A 199 -5.09 -2.66 6.54
CA GLY A 199 -4.60 -2.58 5.16
C GLY A 199 -3.18 -3.11 5.01
N MET A 200 -3.02 -4.15 4.20
CA MET A 200 -1.74 -4.76 3.84
C MET A 200 -1.54 -4.72 2.34
N GLY A 201 -0.41 -4.19 1.89
CA GLY A 201 -0.08 -4.15 0.45
C GLY A 201 0.21 -5.55 -0.08
N LEU A 202 -0.60 -6.05 -1.01
CA LEU A 202 -0.46 -7.38 -1.60
C LEU A 202 0.93 -7.57 -2.22
N GLU A 203 1.41 -6.61 -3.00
CA GLU A 203 2.71 -6.72 -3.69
C GLU A 203 3.88 -6.74 -2.70
N ARG A 204 3.77 -5.99 -1.60
CA ARG A 204 4.78 -6.00 -0.54
C ARG A 204 4.87 -7.40 0.05
N VAL A 205 3.74 -7.97 0.48
CA VAL A 205 3.76 -9.30 1.11
C VAL A 205 4.09 -10.42 0.13
N ALA A 206 3.64 -10.33 -1.12
CA ALA A 206 3.98 -11.27 -2.17
C ALA A 206 5.51 -11.31 -2.41
N SER A 207 6.17 -10.15 -2.48
CA SER A 207 7.62 -10.08 -2.65
C SER A 207 8.39 -10.75 -1.51
N LEU A 208 7.91 -10.57 -0.27
CA LEU A 208 8.51 -11.15 0.91
C LEU A 208 8.35 -12.68 0.95
N LEU A 209 7.14 -13.17 0.67
CA LEU A 209 6.85 -14.61 0.67
C LEU A 209 7.57 -15.35 -0.47
N GLN A 210 7.79 -14.68 -1.60
CA GLN A 210 8.56 -15.22 -2.72
C GLN A 210 10.08 -15.08 -2.53
N GLY A 211 10.53 -14.36 -1.50
CA GLY A 211 11.95 -14.13 -1.23
C GLY A 211 12.65 -13.30 -2.30
N VAL A 212 11.91 -12.41 -2.98
CA VAL A 212 12.43 -11.56 -4.05
C VAL A 212 12.73 -10.14 -3.56
N PRO A 213 13.71 -9.44 -4.15
CA PRO A 213 14.27 -8.23 -3.56
C PRO A 213 13.42 -6.97 -3.77
N THR A 214 12.38 -6.98 -4.59
CA THR A 214 11.49 -5.82 -4.79
C THR A 214 10.06 -6.27 -5.08
N ASN A 215 9.09 -5.36 -4.92
CA ASN A 215 7.73 -5.62 -5.40
C ASN A 215 7.72 -5.91 -6.91
N TYR A 216 8.61 -5.26 -7.67
CA TYR A 216 8.71 -5.43 -9.12
C TYR A 216 9.25 -6.81 -9.55
N ASP A 217 9.84 -7.55 -8.61
CA ASP A 217 10.36 -8.91 -8.86
C ASP A 217 9.35 -10.01 -8.54
N CYS A 218 8.21 -9.68 -7.90
CA CYS A 218 7.19 -10.68 -7.63
C CYS A 218 6.43 -11.07 -8.90
N ASP A 219 5.81 -12.23 -8.85
CA ASP A 219 5.00 -12.81 -9.94
C ASP A 219 3.89 -11.88 -10.47
N LEU A 220 3.33 -11.00 -9.63
CA LEU A 220 2.31 -10.01 -10.02
C LEU A 220 2.82 -8.93 -11.00
N LEU A 221 4.13 -8.68 -11.02
CA LEU A 221 4.74 -7.59 -11.80
C LEU A 221 5.76 -8.11 -12.83
N ARG A 222 6.47 -9.20 -12.52
CA ARG A 222 7.54 -9.75 -13.35
C ARG A 222 7.08 -10.08 -14.76
N GLY A 223 5.87 -10.65 -14.91
CA GLY A 223 5.29 -10.96 -16.21
C GLY A 223 5.04 -9.72 -17.08
N ILE A 224 4.64 -8.60 -16.46
CA ILE A 224 4.39 -7.32 -17.13
C ILE A 224 5.71 -6.65 -17.51
N ILE A 225 6.70 -6.65 -16.60
CA ILE A 225 8.05 -6.14 -16.89
C ILE A 225 8.68 -6.92 -18.04
N SER A 226 8.56 -8.24 -18.06
CA SER A 226 9.09 -9.05 -19.16
C SER A 226 8.40 -8.83 -20.50
N CYS A 227 7.15 -8.35 -20.51
CA CYS A 227 6.54 -7.83 -21.74
C CYS A 227 7.27 -6.57 -22.22
N ALA A 228 7.52 -5.60 -21.33
CA ALA A 228 8.23 -4.36 -21.67
C ALA A 228 9.70 -4.61 -22.10
N GLU A 229 10.39 -5.59 -21.50
CA GLU A 229 11.73 -6.03 -21.93
C GLU A 229 11.73 -6.57 -23.36
N LYS A 230 10.73 -7.41 -23.72
CA LYS A 230 10.61 -7.97 -25.08
C LYS A 230 10.36 -6.89 -26.11
N LEU A 231 9.50 -5.93 -25.78
CA LEU A 231 9.17 -4.81 -26.67
C LEU A 231 10.37 -3.90 -26.92
N SER A 232 11.11 -3.55 -25.86
CA SER A 232 12.21 -2.58 -25.92
C SER A 232 13.57 -3.18 -26.28
N GLY A 233 13.72 -4.50 -26.19
CA GLY A 233 15.03 -5.17 -26.28
C GLY A 233 15.93 -4.92 -25.06
N LYS A 234 15.48 -4.16 -24.06
CA LYS A 234 16.22 -3.91 -22.81
C LYS A 234 16.06 -5.08 -21.83
N ARG A 235 16.87 -5.08 -20.78
CA ARG A 235 16.89 -6.11 -19.74
C ARG A 235 16.90 -5.46 -18.37
N TYR A 236 15.95 -5.88 -17.54
CA TYR A 236 15.82 -5.44 -16.16
C TYR A 236 17.02 -5.91 -15.33
N GLY A 237 17.52 -5.04 -14.46
CA GLY A 237 18.71 -5.24 -13.64
C GLY A 237 20.04 -4.94 -14.36
N ARG A 238 20.01 -4.50 -15.63
CA ARG A 238 21.24 -4.18 -16.38
C ARG A 238 21.60 -2.69 -16.34
N SER A 239 20.62 -1.81 -16.16
CA SER A 239 20.80 -0.36 -16.27
C SER A 239 19.76 0.33 -15.40
N ALA A 240 20.20 1.12 -14.42
CA ALA A 240 19.28 1.79 -13.50
C ALA A 240 18.24 2.69 -14.20
N PRO A 241 18.59 3.50 -15.23
CA PRO A 241 17.60 4.26 -15.99
C PRO A 241 16.58 3.40 -16.76
N ASP A 242 17.03 2.27 -17.31
CA ASP A 242 16.14 1.34 -18.01
C ASP A 242 15.21 0.65 -17.01
N ASP A 243 15.71 0.25 -15.84
CA ASP A 243 14.94 -0.36 -14.77
C ASP A 243 13.81 0.55 -14.29
N VAL A 244 14.10 1.83 -14.07
CA VAL A 244 13.09 2.84 -13.73
C VAL A 244 11.99 2.86 -14.79
N SER A 245 12.36 2.87 -16.08
CA SER A 245 11.39 2.95 -17.16
C SER A 245 10.55 1.67 -17.32
N LEU A 246 11.17 0.51 -17.18
CA LEU A 246 10.49 -0.79 -17.19
C LEU A 246 9.49 -0.90 -16.02
N ARG A 247 9.88 -0.47 -14.82
CA ARG A 247 9.01 -0.41 -13.63
C ARG A 247 7.83 0.53 -13.83
N VAL A 248 8.08 1.75 -14.33
CA VAL A 248 7.01 2.74 -14.58
C VAL A 248 6.01 2.22 -15.61
N ILE A 249 6.48 1.59 -16.69
CA ILE A 249 5.58 0.99 -17.70
C ILE A 249 4.72 -0.11 -17.08
N ALA A 250 5.31 -0.98 -16.25
CA ALA A 250 4.57 -2.06 -15.60
C ALA A 250 3.52 -1.52 -14.63
N ASP A 251 3.89 -0.60 -13.73
CA ASP A 251 2.97 0.00 -12.77
C ASP A 251 1.83 0.77 -13.46
N HIS A 252 2.17 1.71 -14.34
CA HIS A 252 1.17 2.54 -15.00
C HIS A 252 0.33 1.73 -15.99
N GLY A 253 0.88 0.65 -16.58
CA GLY A 253 0.12 -0.30 -17.38
C GLY A 253 -1.02 -0.93 -16.59
N ARG A 254 -0.79 -1.32 -15.33
CA ARG A 254 -1.85 -1.81 -14.42
C ARG A 254 -2.87 -0.71 -14.13
N ALA A 255 -2.42 0.46 -13.71
CA ALA A 255 -3.30 1.57 -13.35
C ALA A 255 -4.21 1.99 -14.51
N VAL A 256 -3.66 2.15 -15.71
CA VAL A 256 -4.42 2.48 -16.93
C VAL A 256 -5.43 1.39 -17.28
N THR A 257 -5.03 0.12 -17.20
CA THR A 257 -5.90 -1.03 -17.51
C THR A 257 -7.13 -1.04 -16.61
N PHE A 258 -6.92 -0.97 -15.29
CA PHE A 258 -8.02 -1.03 -14.33
C PHE A 258 -8.90 0.22 -14.36
N LEU A 259 -8.32 1.42 -14.51
CA LEU A 259 -9.12 2.64 -14.63
C LEU A 259 -10.06 2.62 -15.82
N ILE A 260 -9.58 2.16 -16.98
CA ILE A 260 -10.42 2.02 -18.19
C ILE A 260 -11.48 0.94 -17.98
N ALA A 261 -11.13 -0.19 -17.38
CA ALA A 261 -12.08 -1.26 -17.07
C ALA A 261 -13.19 -0.81 -16.09
N ASP A 262 -12.86 0.06 -15.14
CA ASP A 262 -13.81 0.68 -14.21
C ASP A 262 -14.58 1.88 -14.82
N GLY A 263 -14.47 2.09 -16.14
CA GLY A 263 -15.26 3.06 -16.90
C GLY A 263 -14.68 4.47 -17.03
N VAL A 264 -13.43 4.70 -16.62
CA VAL A 264 -12.78 6.01 -16.76
C VAL A 264 -12.24 6.19 -18.18
N LEU A 265 -12.62 7.29 -18.83
CA LEU A 265 -12.12 7.65 -20.16
C LEU A 265 -11.13 8.83 -20.09
N PRO A 266 -10.09 8.88 -20.95
CA PRO A 266 -9.12 9.98 -20.93
C PRO A 266 -9.74 11.34 -21.25
N SER A 267 -9.63 12.31 -20.35
CA SER A 267 -10.14 13.68 -20.51
C SER A 267 -9.11 14.72 -20.04
N ASN A 268 -9.45 16.01 -20.09
CA ASN A 268 -8.60 17.09 -19.58
C ASN A 268 -8.90 17.47 -18.12
N GLU A 269 -9.87 16.82 -17.48
CA GLU A 269 -10.34 17.20 -16.14
C GLU A 269 -10.60 15.97 -15.25
N GLY A 270 -10.47 16.14 -13.94
CA GLY A 270 -10.75 15.11 -12.92
C GLY A 270 -10.09 13.76 -13.21
N ARG A 271 -10.84 12.67 -12.99
CA ARG A 271 -10.38 11.28 -13.19
C ARG A 271 -9.82 11.00 -14.58
N GLY A 272 -10.42 11.58 -15.61
CA GLY A 272 -9.95 11.39 -16.98
C GLY A 272 -8.60 12.07 -17.24
N TYR A 273 -8.29 13.17 -16.54
CA TYR A 273 -6.97 13.79 -16.56
C TYR A 273 -5.91 12.92 -15.87
N VAL A 274 -6.25 12.33 -14.72
CA VAL A 274 -5.39 11.39 -14.00
C VAL A 274 -5.00 10.20 -14.90
N LEU A 275 -6.00 9.56 -15.53
CA LEU A 275 -5.79 8.50 -16.51
C LEU A 275 -4.90 8.95 -17.68
N ARG A 276 -5.18 10.14 -18.24
CA ARG A 276 -4.38 10.73 -19.33
C ARG A 276 -2.92 10.94 -18.90
N ARG A 277 -2.67 11.40 -17.67
CA ARG A 277 -1.33 11.64 -17.13
C ARG A 277 -0.55 10.33 -17.00
N LEU A 278 -1.16 9.30 -16.43
CA LEU A 278 -0.58 7.95 -16.33
C LEU A 278 -0.21 7.39 -17.70
N LEU A 279 -1.15 7.42 -18.65
CA LEU A 279 -0.94 6.93 -20.00
C LEU A 279 0.22 7.67 -20.69
N ARG A 280 0.25 9.00 -20.62
CA ARG A 280 1.32 9.82 -21.21
C ARG A 280 2.68 9.55 -20.56
N ARG A 281 2.73 9.35 -19.23
CA ARG A 281 3.97 9.03 -18.53
C ARG A 281 4.49 7.64 -18.92
N ALA A 282 3.63 6.63 -18.98
CA ALA A 282 4.01 5.30 -19.48
C ALA A 282 4.55 5.35 -20.92
N ALA A 283 3.87 6.09 -21.82
CA ALA A 283 4.33 6.29 -23.19
C ALA A 283 5.68 7.02 -23.27
N ARG A 284 5.91 8.04 -22.41
CA ARG A 284 7.20 8.73 -22.31
C ARG A 284 8.32 7.78 -21.90
N HIS A 285 8.09 6.92 -20.91
CA HIS A 285 9.09 5.92 -20.50
C HIS A 285 9.34 4.88 -21.60
N GLY A 286 8.34 4.56 -22.42
CA GLY A 286 8.55 3.78 -23.64
C GLY A 286 9.52 4.47 -24.61
N LYS A 287 9.38 5.78 -24.84
CA LYS A 287 10.35 6.54 -25.66
C LYS A 287 11.76 6.53 -25.08
N LEU A 288 11.91 6.61 -23.75
CA LEU A 288 13.22 6.52 -23.09
C LEU A 288 13.89 5.14 -23.31
N LEU A 289 13.08 4.09 -23.47
CA LEU A 289 13.53 2.75 -23.85
C LEU A 289 13.66 2.56 -25.38
N ALA A 290 13.61 3.64 -26.17
CA ALA A 290 13.67 3.64 -27.62
C ALA A 290 12.52 2.90 -28.34
N LEU A 291 11.33 2.84 -27.72
CA LEU A 291 10.12 2.38 -28.40
C LEU A 291 9.55 3.48 -29.30
N GLU A 292 9.47 3.19 -30.60
CA GLU A 292 8.99 4.14 -31.61
C GLU A 292 7.53 3.89 -32.06
N ARG A 293 6.98 2.71 -31.75
CA ARG A 293 5.61 2.32 -32.12
C ARG A 293 4.67 2.28 -30.90
N PRO A 294 3.34 2.44 -31.09
CA PRO A 294 2.39 2.24 -30.01
C PRO A 294 2.50 0.83 -29.40
N PHE A 295 2.70 0.73 -28.09
CA PHE A 295 3.01 -0.55 -27.41
C PHE A 295 2.14 -0.84 -26.18
N LEU A 296 1.49 0.18 -25.58
CA LEU A 296 0.78 0.02 -24.31
C LEU A 296 -0.37 -1.00 -24.37
N HIS A 297 -0.97 -1.21 -25.55
CA HIS A 297 -2.01 -2.23 -25.74
C HIS A 297 -1.49 -3.67 -25.52
N GLU A 298 -0.21 -3.94 -25.81
CA GLU A 298 0.43 -5.22 -25.52
C GLU A 298 0.73 -5.39 -24.02
N VAL A 299 1.09 -4.29 -23.36
CA VAL A 299 1.25 -4.24 -21.90
C VAL A 299 -0.09 -4.51 -21.22
N VAL A 300 -1.20 -3.94 -21.70
CA VAL A 300 -2.56 -4.24 -21.22
C VAL A 300 -2.85 -5.73 -21.32
N ALA A 301 -2.52 -6.37 -22.45
CA ALA A 301 -2.71 -7.82 -22.59
C ALA A 301 -1.88 -8.63 -21.56
N ALA A 302 -0.68 -8.16 -21.21
CA ALA A 302 0.13 -8.76 -20.14
C ALA A 302 -0.48 -8.56 -18.74
N VAL A 303 -1.04 -7.38 -18.47
CA VAL A 303 -1.77 -7.09 -17.23
C VAL A 303 -2.97 -8.04 -17.09
N VAL A 304 -3.81 -8.15 -18.12
CA VAL A 304 -5.00 -9.03 -18.10
C VAL A 304 -4.62 -10.49 -17.88
N ARG A 305 -3.54 -10.98 -18.51
CA ARG A 305 -3.06 -12.35 -18.26
C ARG A 305 -2.61 -12.60 -16.82
N THR A 306 -2.07 -11.57 -16.17
CA THR A 306 -1.51 -11.68 -14.82
C THR A 306 -2.59 -11.52 -13.75
N MET A 307 -3.53 -10.59 -13.96
CA MET A 307 -4.47 -10.08 -12.95
C MET A 307 -5.95 -10.39 -13.25
N GLY A 308 -6.28 -10.89 -14.45
CA GLY A 308 -7.67 -11.09 -14.90
C GLY A 308 -8.30 -12.42 -14.47
N ARG A 309 -7.84 -13.00 -13.36
CA ARG A 309 -8.33 -14.27 -12.83
C ARG A 309 -9.14 -14.06 -11.57
#